data_AF-A0A5C4S6H4-F1
#
_entry.id   AF-A0A5C4S6H4-F1
#
_cell.length_a   1.000
_cell.length_b   1.000
_cell.length_c   1.000
_cell.angle_alpha   90.00
_cell.angle_beta   90.00
_cell.angle_gamma   90.00
#
_symmetry.space_group_name_H-M   'P 1'
#
loop_
_entity.id
_entity.type
_entity.pdbx_description
1 polymer ?
#
loop_
_entity_poly.entity_id
_entity_poly.type
_entity_poly.pdbx_seq_one_letter_code
_entity_poly.pdbx_strand_id
1 'polypeptide(L)'
;MSVKQSFKWRVFISAGLALAFLVMFVSGIVLYISPPGRVANWTDWNIFGLTKKGWQNQHVVFGFAFIILSIFHLFVINWKAFFSYIKSKASKGVNNPAELAISLVLFAVLAVGTFWHLPPFEQIIALGDQLSGSWEDKTGGPPVPHAETLSLEELGKMPRVNEPGSELLKKLQAAGIKASSTQQTLLEIAAENGTEVQRLYDIMVEGKRSGGLGEGGGWGKKTLEEAASAAGVAPLALQQALKQQGIEASPDDRLSDIASKNGMETPELIRRINAMTEKR
;
A
#
# COMPACT_ATOMS: atom_id res chain seq x y z
N MET A 1 -25.67 34.23 41.96
CA MET A 1 -25.76 34.57 40.53
C MET A 1 -24.74 33.75 39.77
N SER A 2 -25.17 32.73 39.02
CA SER A 2 -24.28 31.95 38.16
C SER A 2 -24.06 32.71 36.86
N VAL A 3 -22.86 33.25 36.64
CA VAL A 3 -22.48 33.86 35.37
C VAL A 3 -22.49 32.76 34.31
N LYS A 4 -23.47 32.77 33.39
CA LYS A 4 -23.45 31.92 32.20
C LYS A 4 -22.23 32.33 31.36
N GLN A 5 -21.15 31.59 31.46
CA GLN A 5 -20.00 31.73 30.57
C GLN A 5 -20.48 31.41 29.14
N SER A 6 -20.45 32.41 28.26
CA SER A 6 -20.79 32.21 26.85
C SER A 6 -19.66 31.46 26.13
N PHE A 7 -20.04 30.61 25.17
CA PHE A 7 -19.09 29.81 24.43
C PHE A 7 -18.13 30.67 23.61
N LYS A 8 -16.82 30.47 23.79
CA LYS A 8 -15.77 31.25 23.11
C LYS A 8 -15.44 30.64 21.75
N TRP A 9 -16.23 30.97 20.72
CA TRP A 9 -16.09 30.47 19.36
C TRP A 9 -14.69 30.60 18.75
N ARG A 10 -13.97 31.70 19.03
CA ARG A 10 -12.59 31.90 18.54
C ARG A 10 -11.62 30.85 19.07
N VAL A 11 -11.74 30.51 20.37
CA VAL A 11 -10.91 29.49 21.02
C VAL A 11 -11.27 28.11 20.46
N PHE A 12 -12.56 27.81 20.36
CA PHE A 12 -13.03 26.54 19.81
C PHE A 12 -12.53 26.28 18.39
N ILE A 13 -12.70 27.24 17.48
CA ILE A 13 -12.26 27.08 16.08
C ILE A 13 -10.75 26.93 15.98
N SER A 14 -9.99 27.75 16.71
CA SER A 14 -8.52 27.72 16.63
C SER A 14 -7.93 26.45 17.25
N ALA A 15 -8.44 26.04 18.43
CA ALA A 15 -8.02 24.79 19.06
C ALA A 15 -8.46 23.57 18.25
N GLY A 16 -9.69 23.57 17.73
CA GLY A 16 -10.19 22.52 16.85
C GLY A 16 -9.37 22.39 15.57
N LEU A 17 -8.96 23.51 14.96
CA LEU A 17 -8.11 23.51 13.77
C LEU A 17 -6.72 22.93 14.08
N ALA A 18 -6.12 23.28 15.22
CA ALA A 18 -4.84 22.73 15.66
C ALA A 18 -4.91 21.22 15.95
N LEU A 19 -5.97 20.76 16.60
CA LEU A 19 -6.19 19.33 16.86
C LEU A 19 -6.44 18.56 15.55
N ALA A 20 -7.24 19.12 14.64
CA ALA A 20 -7.47 18.52 13.33
C ALA A 20 -6.17 18.46 12.50
N PHE A 21 -5.34 19.50 12.53
CA PHE A 21 -4.01 19.49 11.93
C PHE A 21 -3.15 18.35 12.48
N LEU A 22 -3.10 18.17 13.80
CA LEU A 22 -2.31 17.09 14.42
C LEU A 22 -2.75 15.71 13.91
N VAL A 23 -4.06 15.46 13.87
CA VAL A 23 -4.59 14.19 13.34
C VAL A 23 -4.26 14.02 11.86
N MET A 24 -4.41 15.08 11.06
CA MET A 24 -4.07 15.08 9.63
C MET A 24 -2.59 14.79 9.39
N PHE A 25 -1.71 15.39 10.19
CA PHE A 25 -0.27 15.18 10.12
C PHE A 25 0.10 13.73 10.45
N VAL A 26 -0.37 13.21 11.59
CA VAL A 26 -0.09 11.82 12.01
C VAL A 26 -0.66 10.82 11.01
N SER A 27 -1.93 10.98 10.62
CA SER A 27 -2.55 10.09 9.64
C SER A 27 -1.90 10.19 8.26
N GLY A 28 -1.45 11.37 7.84
CA GLY A 28 -0.67 11.55 6.61
C GLY A 28 0.64 10.76 6.63
N ILE A 29 1.40 10.81 7.74
CA ILE A 29 2.63 10.02 7.92
C ILE A 29 2.31 8.53 7.86
N VAL A 30 1.32 8.08 8.64
CA VAL A 30 0.95 6.65 8.69
C VAL A 30 0.54 6.14 7.31
N LEU A 31 -0.24 6.92 6.56
CA LEU A 31 -0.65 6.55 5.20
C LEU A 31 0.51 6.56 4.21
N TYR A 32 1.44 7.50 4.35
CA TYR A 32 2.63 7.60 3.51
C TYR A 32 3.58 6.39 3.67
N ILE A 33 3.65 5.79 4.86
CA ILE A 33 4.45 4.57 5.11
C ILE A 33 3.64 3.26 4.98
N SER A 34 2.32 3.36 4.80
CA SER A 34 1.43 2.18 4.82
C SER A 34 1.63 1.31 3.57
N PRO A 35 1.58 -0.03 3.70
CA PRO A 35 1.67 -0.93 2.55
C PRO A 35 0.56 -0.68 1.52
N PRO A 36 0.72 -1.09 0.25
CA PRO A 36 -0.37 -1.12 -0.73
C PRO A 36 -1.63 -1.78 -0.17
N GLY A 37 -2.82 -1.31 -0.58
CA GLY A 37 -4.10 -1.76 0.00
C GLY A 37 -4.28 -3.28 -0.01
N ARG A 38 -3.84 -3.93 -1.09
CA ARG A 38 -3.84 -5.40 -1.22
C ARG A 38 -3.01 -6.10 -0.15
N VAL A 39 -1.80 -5.61 0.13
CA VAL A 39 -0.90 -6.17 1.14
C VAL A 39 -1.44 -5.91 2.54
N ALA A 40 -1.95 -4.70 2.76
CA ALA A 40 -2.56 -4.31 4.02
C ALA A 40 -3.73 -5.24 4.38
N ASN A 41 -4.58 -5.56 3.40
CA ASN A 41 -5.71 -6.46 3.58
C ASN A 41 -5.27 -7.94 3.68
N TRP A 42 -4.23 -8.33 2.95
CA TRP A 42 -3.71 -9.70 2.94
C TRP A 42 -3.13 -10.12 4.31
N THR A 43 -2.43 -9.19 4.97
CA THR A 43 -1.64 -9.41 6.19
C THR A 43 -2.30 -8.85 7.46
N ASP A 44 -3.56 -8.40 7.37
CA ASP A 44 -4.27 -7.67 8.43
C ASP A 44 -3.45 -6.53 9.06
N TRP A 45 -2.77 -5.76 8.21
CA TRP A 45 -1.87 -4.70 8.64
C TRP A 45 -2.61 -3.67 9.49
N ASN A 46 -2.05 -3.39 10.66
CA ASN A 46 -2.56 -2.38 11.57
C ASN A 46 -1.42 -1.68 12.33
N ILE A 47 -1.64 -0.39 12.63
CA ILE A 47 -0.76 0.42 13.48
C ILE A 47 -1.64 1.17 14.47
N PHE A 48 -1.24 1.15 15.76
CA PHE A 48 -2.02 1.71 16.88
C PHE A 48 -3.47 1.21 16.92
N GLY A 49 -3.70 -0.05 16.57
CA GLY A 49 -5.03 -0.68 16.59
C GLY A 49 -5.98 -0.27 15.46
N LEU A 50 -5.48 0.47 14.46
CA LEU A 50 -6.24 0.81 13.26
C LEU A 50 -5.63 0.15 12.03
N THR A 51 -6.48 -0.46 11.21
CA THR A 51 -6.11 -0.94 9.88
C THR A 51 -5.80 0.23 8.95
N LYS A 52 -5.21 -0.04 7.79
CA LYS A 52 -5.00 1.00 6.76
C LYS A 52 -6.29 1.76 6.43
N LYS A 53 -7.41 1.04 6.29
CA LYS A 53 -8.73 1.65 6.04
C LYS A 53 -9.19 2.51 7.22
N GLY A 54 -8.92 2.08 8.46
CA GLY A 54 -9.18 2.89 9.65
C GLY A 54 -8.43 4.22 9.64
N TRP A 55 -7.14 4.21 9.30
CA TRP A 55 -6.32 5.42 9.15
C TRP A 55 -6.80 6.32 8.01
N GLN A 56 -7.19 5.74 6.87
CA GLN A 56 -7.80 6.49 5.77
C GLN A 56 -9.08 7.18 6.21
N ASN A 57 -9.98 6.49 6.91
CA ASN A 57 -11.22 7.06 7.42
C ASN A 57 -10.95 8.24 8.37
N GLN A 58 -9.99 8.07 9.28
CA GLN A 58 -9.58 9.14 10.19
C GLN A 58 -9.06 10.36 9.42
N HIS A 59 -8.19 10.15 8.43
CA HIS A 59 -7.66 11.23 7.60
C HIS A 59 -8.76 11.96 6.83
N VAL A 60 -9.69 11.24 6.22
CA VAL A 60 -10.80 11.86 5.45
C VAL A 60 -11.71 12.68 6.37
N VAL A 61 -12.20 12.10 7.47
CA VAL A 61 -13.14 12.78 8.38
C VAL A 61 -12.50 14.02 9.01
N PHE A 62 -11.25 13.91 9.49
CA PHE A 62 -10.55 15.06 10.06
C PHE A 62 -10.13 16.08 8.99
N GLY A 63 -9.89 15.65 7.75
CA GLY A 63 -9.68 16.55 6.62
C GLY A 63 -10.90 17.40 6.32
N PHE A 64 -12.10 16.80 6.30
CA PHE A 64 -13.35 17.55 6.18
C PHE A 64 -13.54 18.54 7.34
N ALA A 65 -13.30 18.11 8.58
CA ALA A 65 -13.36 18.99 9.75
C ALA A 65 -12.34 20.14 9.64
N PHE A 66 -11.12 19.86 9.19
CA PHE A 66 -10.06 20.85 8.98
C PHE A 66 -10.46 21.89 7.93
N ILE A 67 -11.06 21.48 6.80
CA ILE A 67 -11.56 22.39 5.76
C ILE A 67 -12.67 23.29 6.31
N ILE A 68 -13.67 22.70 6.98
CA ILE A 68 -14.80 23.45 7.55
C ILE A 68 -14.29 24.48 8.58
N LEU A 69 -13.43 24.05 9.51
CA LEU A 69 -12.85 24.94 10.52
C LEU A 69 -11.95 26.01 9.88
N SER A 70 -11.22 25.71 8.81
CA SER A 70 -10.42 26.68 8.06
C SER A 70 -11.28 27.75 7.40
N ILE A 71 -12.41 27.36 6.79
CA ILE A 71 -13.40 28.29 6.23
C ILE A 71 -13.91 29.22 7.34
N PHE A 72 -14.33 28.70 8.49
CA PHE A 72 -14.76 29.54 9.61
C PHE A 72 -13.63 30.41 10.18
N HIS A 73 -12.41 29.90 10.23
CA HIS A 73 -11.25 30.64 10.69
C HIS A 73 -10.93 31.83 9.78
N LEU A 74 -10.94 31.63 8.46
CA LEU A 74 -10.70 32.68 7.48
C LEU A 74 -11.88 33.65 7.39
N PHE A 75 -13.10 33.13 7.26
CA PHE A 75 -14.27 33.92 6.87
C PHE A 75 -15.21 34.34 8.00
N VAL A 76 -15.03 33.87 9.24
CA VAL A 76 -15.82 34.36 10.39
C VAL A 76 -14.93 35.07 11.38
N ILE A 77 -13.76 34.52 11.68
CA ILE A 77 -12.82 35.13 12.64
C ILE A 77 -12.05 36.29 12.01
N ASN A 78 -11.62 36.13 10.75
CA ASN A 78 -10.70 37.03 10.06
C ASN A 78 -11.30 37.76 8.84
N TRP A 79 -12.62 37.69 8.62
CA TRP A 79 -13.30 38.27 7.44
C TRP A 79 -12.99 39.75 7.21
N LYS A 80 -12.95 40.56 8.29
CA LYS A 80 -12.63 41.99 8.18
C LYS A 80 -11.22 42.22 7.65
N ALA A 81 -10.25 41.42 8.11
CA ALA A 81 -8.87 41.49 7.63
C ALA A 81 -8.79 41.02 6.17
N PHE A 82 -9.45 39.90 5.84
CA PHE A 82 -9.49 39.35 4.49
C PHE A 82 -10.10 40.34 3.47
N PHE A 83 -11.27 40.91 3.76
CA PHE A 83 -11.92 41.89 2.89
C PHE A 83 -11.23 43.25 2.90
N SER A 84 -10.62 43.67 4.00
CA SER A 84 -9.77 44.87 4.00
C SER A 84 -8.58 44.69 3.06
N TYR A 85 -8.00 43.48 3.02
CA TYR A 85 -6.92 43.14 2.10
C TYR A 85 -7.38 43.16 0.63
N ILE A 86 -8.54 42.59 0.32
CA ILE A 86 -9.09 42.59 -1.06
C ILE A 86 -9.53 44.01 -1.48
N LYS A 87 -10.30 44.70 -0.62
CA LYS A 87 -10.88 46.02 -0.91
C LYS A 87 -9.83 47.13 -1.00
N SER A 88 -8.82 47.13 -0.12
CA SER A 88 -7.72 48.11 -0.21
C SER A 88 -6.87 47.89 -1.47
N LYS A 89 -6.69 46.64 -1.91
CA LYS A 89 -5.95 46.31 -3.14
C LYS A 89 -6.70 46.69 -4.41
N ALA A 90 -8.03 46.56 -4.43
CA ALA A 90 -8.85 47.00 -5.55
C ALA A 90 -8.88 48.53 -5.73
N SER A 91 -8.68 49.31 -4.64
CA SER A 91 -8.76 50.78 -4.70
C SER A 91 -7.42 51.52 -4.61
N LYS A 92 -6.35 50.92 -4.06
CA LYS A 92 -5.06 51.59 -3.78
C LYS A 92 -3.83 50.82 -4.30
N GLY A 93 -4.00 49.70 -5.00
CA GLY A 93 -2.89 48.84 -5.41
C GLY A 93 -2.37 47.94 -4.28
N VAL A 94 -1.43 47.06 -4.61
CA VAL A 94 -0.91 46.04 -3.70
C VAL A 94 0.15 46.62 -2.76
N ASN A 95 -0.10 46.69 -1.45
CA ASN A 95 0.87 47.20 -0.46
C ASN A 95 2.17 46.36 -0.35
N ASN A 96 2.07 45.02 -0.47
CA ASN A 96 3.22 44.09 -0.45
C ASN A 96 3.19 43.17 -1.69
N PRO A 97 3.57 43.65 -2.88
CA PRO A 97 3.45 42.88 -4.11
C PRO A 97 4.46 41.75 -4.16
N ALA A 98 5.63 41.94 -3.55
CA ALA A 98 6.68 40.94 -3.44
C ALA A 98 6.21 39.71 -2.65
N GLU A 99 5.58 39.87 -1.49
CA GLU A 99 5.09 38.74 -0.67
C GLU A 99 4.04 37.90 -1.41
N LEU A 100 3.11 38.56 -2.11
CA LEU A 100 2.12 37.87 -2.93
C LEU A 100 2.78 37.18 -4.13
N ALA A 101 3.71 37.84 -4.81
CA ALA A 101 4.44 37.26 -5.93
C ALA A 101 5.24 36.04 -5.47
N ILE A 102 5.95 36.11 -4.34
CA ILE A 102 6.70 34.99 -3.76
C ILE A 102 5.75 33.84 -3.38
N SER A 103 4.59 34.14 -2.78
CA SER A 103 3.61 33.11 -2.43
C SER A 103 3.06 32.39 -3.67
N LEU A 104 2.79 33.15 -4.74
CA LEU A 104 2.34 32.62 -6.03
C LEU A 104 3.43 31.82 -6.74
N VAL A 105 4.67 32.32 -6.74
CA VAL A 105 5.84 31.61 -7.29
C VAL A 105 6.07 30.31 -6.52
N LEU A 106 6.02 30.33 -5.19
CA LEU A 106 6.14 29.12 -4.39
C LEU A 106 5.05 28.10 -4.74
N PHE A 107 3.79 28.53 -4.81
CA PHE A 107 2.69 27.66 -5.23
C PHE A 107 2.92 27.08 -6.62
N ALA A 108 3.35 27.90 -7.57
CA ALA A 108 3.67 27.47 -8.93
C ALA A 108 4.84 26.47 -8.96
N VAL A 109 5.91 26.72 -8.20
CA VAL A 109 7.07 25.82 -8.09
C VAL A 109 6.65 24.47 -7.50
N LEU A 110 5.84 24.45 -6.44
CA LEU A 110 5.33 23.21 -5.85
C LEU A 110 4.46 22.43 -6.85
N ALA A 111 3.54 23.10 -7.53
CA ALA A 111 2.63 22.48 -8.49
C ALA A 111 3.39 21.94 -9.72
N VAL A 112 4.24 22.77 -10.33
CA VAL A 112 5.03 22.42 -11.52
C VAL A 112 6.06 21.35 -11.19
N GLY A 113 6.77 21.49 -10.07
CA GLY A 113 7.77 20.53 -9.65
C GLY A 113 7.19 19.16 -9.34
N THR A 114 6.00 19.09 -8.75
CA THR A 114 5.29 17.82 -8.56
C THR A 114 4.79 17.24 -9.88
N PHE A 115 4.18 18.07 -10.75
CA PHE A 115 3.60 17.61 -12.02
C PHE A 115 4.65 17.10 -13.03
N TRP A 116 5.83 17.71 -13.07
CA TRP A 116 6.93 17.29 -13.95
C TRP A 116 7.98 16.41 -13.26
N HIS A 117 7.69 15.91 -12.05
CA HIS A 117 8.62 15.05 -11.29
C HIS A 117 10.03 15.65 -11.16
N LEU A 118 10.13 16.95 -10.84
CA LEU A 118 11.41 17.63 -10.65
C LEU A 118 11.97 17.40 -9.23
N PRO A 119 13.30 17.48 -9.03
CA PRO A 119 13.88 17.54 -7.69
C PRO A 119 13.43 18.79 -6.90
N PRO A 120 13.19 18.69 -5.57
CA PRO A 120 13.29 17.49 -4.74
C PRO A 120 11.99 16.66 -4.64
N PHE A 121 10.94 17.04 -5.38
CA PHE A 121 9.61 16.43 -5.28
C PHE A 121 9.60 14.95 -5.67
N GLU A 122 10.32 14.58 -6.73
CA GLU A 122 10.47 13.18 -7.15
C GLU A 122 11.08 12.31 -6.04
N GLN A 123 12.07 12.83 -5.30
CA GLN A 123 12.73 12.07 -4.24
C GLN A 123 11.79 11.80 -3.07
N ILE A 124 10.94 12.77 -2.73
CA ILE A 124 9.91 12.59 -1.70
C ILE A 124 8.87 11.56 -2.15
N ILE A 125 8.44 11.58 -3.41
CA ILE A 125 7.48 10.58 -3.91
C ILE A 125 8.11 9.18 -3.94
N ALA A 126 9.31 9.06 -4.51
CA ALA A 126 10.04 7.81 -4.63
C ALA A 126 10.33 7.17 -3.26
N LEU A 127 10.63 7.97 -2.24
CA LEU A 127 10.79 7.47 -0.87
C LEU A 127 9.50 6.83 -0.35
N GLY A 128 8.35 7.44 -0.59
CA GLY A 128 7.04 6.90 -0.19
C GLY A 128 6.75 5.57 -0.88
N ASP A 129 7.05 5.49 -2.18
CA ASP A 129 6.89 4.27 -2.98
C ASP A 129 7.82 3.15 -2.51
N GLN A 130 9.07 3.48 -2.16
CA GLN A 130 10.03 2.51 -1.61
C GLN A 130 9.59 1.98 -0.24
N LEU A 131 9.16 2.86 0.67
CA LEU A 131 8.69 2.45 2.00
C LEU A 131 7.44 1.57 1.87
N SER A 132 6.47 1.99 1.04
CA SER A 132 5.25 1.23 0.76
C SER A 132 5.56 -0.13 0.13
N GLY A 133 6.45 -0.18 -0.86
CA GLY A 133 6.84 -1.41 -1.57
C GLY A 133 7.62 -2.40 -0.70
N SER A 134 8.42 -1.90 0.25
CA SER A 134 9.23 -2.76 1.15
C SER A 134 8.41 -3.73 2.01
N TRP A 135 7.11 -3.48 2.16
CA TRP A 135 6.21 -4.39 2.84
C TRP A 135 5.97 -5.68 2.03
N GLU A 136 5.85 -5.59 0.70
CA GLU A 136 5.65 -6.78 -0.16
C GLU A 136 6.81 -7.77 -0.04
N ASP A 137 8.05 -7.26 0.10
CA ASP A 137 9.23 -8.10 0.25
C ASP A 137 9.35 -8.73 1.65
N LYS A 138 8.82 -8.08 2.70
CA LYS A 138 8.92 -8.57 4.09
C LYS A 138 7.83 -9.55 4.48
N THR A 139 6.58 -9.28 4.09
CA THR A 139 5.42 -10.08 4.52
C THR A 139 4.95 -11.07 3.47
N GLY A 140 5.49 -10.98 2.25
CA GLY A 140 4.90 -11.62 1.07
C GLY A 140 3.68 -10.85 0.58
N GLY A 141 3.49 -10.86 -0.73
CA GLY A 141 2.29 -10.31 -1.38
C GLY A 141 1.29 -11.43 -1.71
N PRO A 142 0.01 -11.07 -1.96
CA PRO A 142 -0.94 -12.05 -2.47
C PRO A 142 -0.47 -12.65 -3.80
N PRO A 143 -0.77 -13.94 -4.06
CA PRO A 143 -0.31 -14.66 -5.26
C PRO A 143 -0.79 -14.03 -6.56
N VAL A 144 -1.92 -13.33 -6.50
CA VAL A 144 -2.49 -12.52 -7.59
C VAL A 144 -2.94 -11.15 -7.06
N PRO A 145 -3.07 -10.13 -7.92
CA PRO A 145 -3.76 -8.89 -7.58
C PRO A 145 -5.13 -9.13 -6.98
N HIS A 146 -5.38 -8.50 -5.83
CA HIS A 146 -6.67 -8.54 -5.15
C HIS A 146 -7.17 -9.95 -4.80
N ALA A 147 -6.26 -10.89 -4.53
CA ALA A 147 -6.65 -12.25 -4.12
C ALA A 147 -7.60 -12.25 -2.92
N GLU A 148 -7.47 -11.27 -2.04
CA GLU A 148 -8.31 -11.08 -0.86
C GLU A 148 -9.79 -10.81 -1.17
N THR A 149 -10.10 -10.28 -2.37
CA THR A 149 -11.48 -9.97 -2.78
C THR A 149 -12.15 -11.10 -3.55
N LEU A 150 -11.44 -12.20 -3.81
CA LEU A 150 -11.99 -13.32 -4.58
C LEU A 150 -12.83 -14.23 -3.68
N SER A 151 -13.93 -14.74 -4.23
CA SER A 151 -14.69 -15.84 -3.65
C SER A 151 -13.89 -17.15 -3.69
N LEU A 152 -14.27 -18.14 -2.87
CA LEU A 152 -13.67 -19.48 -2.96
C LEU A 152 -13.88 -20.11 -4.35
N GLU A 153 -15.01 -19.84 -4.98
CA GLU A 153 -15.33 -20.29 -6.34
C GLU A 153 -14.39 -19.68 -7.41
N GLU A 154 -14.09 -18.38 -7.30
CA GLU A 154 -13.16 -17.70 -8.22
C GLU A 154 -11.70 -18.08 -7.94
N LEU A 155 -11.33 -18.16 -6.66
CA LEU A 155 -10.00 -18.57 -6.24
C LEU A 155 -9.67 -19.99 -6.72
N GLY A 156 -10.64 -20.90 -6.65
CA GLY A 156 -10.51 -22.27 -7.12
C GLY A 156 -10.17 -22.41 -8.61
N LYS A 157 -10.60 -21.44 -9.43
CA LYS A 157 -10.30 -21.38 -10.87
C LYS A 157 -8.89 -20.88 -11.17
N MET A 158 -8.17 -20.38 -10.17
CA MET A 158 -6.82 -19.87 -10.38
C MET A 158 -5.84 -21.03 -10.60
N PRO A 159 -4.89 -20.90 -11.55
CA PRO A 159 -3.95 -21.98 -11.88
C PRO A 159 -3.19 -22.56 -10.68
N ARG A 160 -2.84 -21.71 -9.70
CA ARG A 160 -2.13 -22.12 -8.47
C ARG A 160 -2.97 -22.96 -7.51
N VAL A 161 -4.28 -22.76 -7.50
CA VAL A 161 -5.20 -23.47 -6.61
C VAL A 161 -5.77 -24.67 -7.35
N ASN A 162 -6.41 -24.41 -8.50
CA ASN A 162 -6.97 -25.39 -9.42
C ASN A 162 -7.75 -26.50 -8.69
N GLU A 163 -8.68 -26.07 -7.84
CA GLU A 163 -9.53 -26.93 -7.02
C GLU A 163 -10.94 -26.33 -6.95
N PRO A 164 -12.02 -27.13 -7.00
CA PRO A 164 -13.37 -26.61 -6.87
C PRO A 164 -13.57 -25.82 -5.56
N GLY A 165 -14.32 -24.72 -5.60
CA GLY A 165 -14.57 -23.89 -4.41
C GLY A 165 -15.22 -24.66 -3.25
N SER A 166 -15.96 -25.73 -3.55
CA SER A 166 -16.54 -26.64 -2.55
C SER A 166 -15.48 -27.44 -1.78
N GLU A 167 -14.36 -27.82 -2.40
CA GLU A 167 -13.25 -28.49 -1.73
C GLU A 167 -12.45 -27.51 -0.87
N LEU A 168 -12.26 -26.28 -1.35
CA LEU A 168 -11.65 -25.20 -0.55
C LEU A 168 -12.48 -24.89 0.70
N LEU A 169 -13.81 -24.83 0.55
CA LEU A 169 -14.74 -24.64 1.66
C LEU A 169 -14.60 -25.75 2.71
N LYS A 170 -14.52 -27.01 2.28
CA LYS A 170 -14.30 -28.16 3.19
C LYS A 170 -12.97 -28.08 3.91
N LYS A 171 -11.88 -27.71 3.22
CA LYS A 171 -10.55 -27.55 3.85
C LYS A 171 -10.58 -26.51 4.97
N LEU A 172 -11.22 -25.36 4.71
CA LEU A 172 -11.39 -24.31 5.71
C LEU A 172 -12.23 -24.79 6.91
N GLN A 173 -13.37 -25.43 6.66
CA GLN A 173 -14.23 -25.97 7.72
C GLN A 173 -13.53 -27.05 8.55
N ALA A 174 -12.76 -27.93 7.91
CA ALA A 174 -11.96 -28.96 8.58
C ALA A 174 -10.86 -28.35 9.47
N ALA A 175 -10.33 -27.19 9.09
CA ALA A 175 -9.39 -26.40 9.88
C ALA A 175 -10.07 -25.56 11.00
N GLY A 176 -11.39 -25.70 11.19
CA GLY A 176 -12.15 -24.95 12.20
C GLY A 176 -12.50 -23.52 11.80
N ILE A 177 -12.33 -23.15 10.53
CA ILE A 177 -12.73 -21.84 10.01
C ILE A 177 -14.24 -21.85 9.71
N LYS A 178 -14.95 -20.84 10.21
CA LYS A 178 -16.35 -20.58 9.88
C LYS A 178 -16.44 -20.05 8.46
N ALA A 179 -16.80 -20.92 7.52
CA ALA A 179 -17.12 -20.54 6.15
C ALA A 179 -18.43 -21.23 5.76
N SER A 180 -19.38 -20.46 5.24
CA SER A 180 -20.77 -20.85 5.02
C SER A 180 -21.09 -21.07 3.54
N SER A 181 -20.35 -20.45 2.63
CA SER A 181 -20.63 -20.50 1.18
C SER A 181 -19.35 -20.37 0.36
N THR A 182 -19.35 -20.98 -0.84
CA THR A 182 -18.27 -20.83 -1.83
C THR A 182 -18.22 -19.43 -2.44
N GLN A 183 -19.28 -18.64 -2.27
CA GLN A 183 -19.39 -17.27 -2.77
C GLN A 183 -18.85 -16.22 -1.78
N GLN A 184 -18.53 -16.62 -0.54
CA GLN A 184 -17.86 -15.70 0.38
C GLN A 184 -16.44 -15.43 -0.10
N THR A 185 -16.04 -14.16 -0.03
CA THR A 185 -14.68 -13.73 -0.32
C THR A 185 -13.73 -14.10 0.81
N LEU A 186 -12.43 -14.16 0.52
CA LEU A 186 -11.44 -14.41 1.58
C LEU A 186 -11.47 -13.31 2.65
N LEU A 187 -11.71 -12.06 2.27
CA LEU A 187 -11.90 -10.95 3.22
C LEU A 187 -13.09 -11.15 4.16
N GLU A 188 -14.22 -11.61 3.65
CA GLU A 188 -15.42 -11.87 4.47
C GLU A 188 -15.16 -13.02 5.45
N ILE A 189 -14.58 -14.11 4.96
CA ILE A 189 -14.23 -15.27 5.81
C ILE A 189 -13.20 -14.85 6.87
N ALA A 190 -12.19 -14.06 6.49
CA ALA A 190 -11.16 -13.55 7.41
C ALA A 190 -11.78 -12.70 8.52
N ALA A 191 -12.67 -11.78 8.16
CA ALA A 191 -13.36 -10.91 9.10
C ALA A 191 -14.28 -11.68 10.06
N GLU A 192 -15.03 -12.67 9.57
CA GLU A 192 -15.92 -13.51 10.40
C GLU A 192 -15.16 -14.39 11.41
N ASN A 193 -13.90 -14.70 11.11
CA ASN A 193 -13.06 -15.57 11.93
C ASN A 193 -11.99 -14.81 12.73
N GLY A 194 -11.87 -13.50 12.56
CA GLY A 194 -10.82 -12.70 13.22
C GLY A 194 -9.42 -13.19 12.86
N THR A 195 -9.20 -13.56 11.60
CA THR A 195 -7.93 -14.10 11.09
C THR A 195 -7.47 -13.34 9.85
N GLU A 196 -6.19 -13.48 9.50
CA GLU A 196 -5.62 -12.92 8.28
C GLU A 196 -6.04 -13.72 7.04
N VAL A 197 -6.19 -13.03 5.91
CA VAL A 197 -6.49 -13.64 4.61
C VAL A 197 -5.38 -14.59 4.18
N GLN A 198 -4.12 -14.22 4.42
CA GLN A 198 -2.97 -15.05 4.15
C GLN A 198 -3.09 -16.44 4.77
N ARG A 199 -3.50 -16.51 6.05
CA ARG A 199 -3.69 -17.77 6.75
C ARG A 199 -4.78 -18.66 6.11
N LEU A 200 -5.86 -18.05 5.62
CA LEU A 200 -6.90 -18.80 4.90
C LEU A 200 -6.33 -19.41 3.63
N TYR A 201 -5.56 -18.61 2.88
CA TYR A 201 -4.88 -19.07 1.68
C TYR A 201 -3.92 -20.22 1.97
N ASP A 202 -3.12 -20.10 3.02
CA ASP A 202 -2.19 -21.13 3.45
C ASP A 202 -2.92 -22.43 3.79
N ILE A 203 -4.02 -22.40 4.54
CA ILE A 203 -4.82 -23.61 4.84
C ILE A 203 -5.33 -24.31 3.57
N MET A 204 -5.78 -23.54 2.58
CA MET A 204 -6.32 -24.08 1.33
C MET A 204 -5.23 -24.70 0.45
N VAL A 205 -4.05 -24.09 0.46
CA VAL A 205 -2.91 -24.45 -0.39
C VAL A 205 -1.91 -25.36 0.34
N GLU A 206 -1.99 -25.55 1.66
CA GLU A 206 -1.06 -26.39 2.45
C GLU A 206 -1.15 -27.91 2.15
N GLY A 207 -1.95 -28.33 1.17
CA GLY A 207 -1.82 -29.64 0.50
C GLY A 207 -0.85 -29.66 -0.69
N LYS A 208 -0.34 -28.50 -1.10
CA LYS A 208 0.58 -28.26 -2.21
C LYS A 208 1.58 -27.15 -1.81
N ARG A 209 2.49 -27.43 -0.87
CA ARG A 209 3.79 -26.76 -0.88
C ARG A 209 4.58 -27.28 -2.10
N SER A 210 4.23 -26.85 -3.31
CA SER A 210 5.12 -27.06 -4.46
C SER A 210 6.03 -25.85 -4.55
N GLY A 211 7.31 -26.06 -4.20
CA GLY A 211 8.36 -25.06 -4.31
C GLY A 211 8.36 -24.46 -5.73
N GLY A 212 8.28 -23.14 -5.82
CA GLY A 212 8.25 -22.44 -7.10
C GLY A 212 8.11 -20.93 -6.91
N LEU A 213 8.73 -20.16 -7.79
CA LEU A 213 8.59 -18.72 -7.87
C LEU A 213 7.15 -18.34 -8.29
N GLY A 214 6.62 -17.29 -7.66
CA GLY A 214 5.37 -16.60 -8.06
C GLY A 214 5.25 -16.39 -9.57
N GLU A 215 4.06 -16.45 -10.18
CA GLU A 215 3.89 -15.96 -11.57
C GLU A 215 3.63 -14.42 -11.63
N GLY A 216 3.81 -13.72 -10.50
CA GLY A 216 3.74 -12.26 -10.45
C GLY A 216 4.87 -11.59 -11.23
N GLY A 217 4.59 -10.46 -11.88
CA GLY A 217 5.61 -9.64 -12.52
C GLY A 217 6.61 -9.08 -11.51
N GLY A 218 7.85 -8.83 -11.95
CA GLY A 218 8.90 -8.19 -11.13
C GLY A 218 10.12 -9.05 -10.83
N TRP A 219 10.09 -10.35 -11.14
CA TRP A 219 11.22 -11.27 -10.90
C TRP A 219 12.52 -10.84 -11.56
N GLY A 220 12.47 -10.15 -12.70
CA GLY A 220 13.69 -9.68 -13.37
C GLY A 220 14.55 -8.78 -12.50
N LYS A 221 13.97 -8.06 -11.53
CA LYS A 221 14.72 -7.18 -10.62
C LYS A 221 15.31 -7.92 -9.42
N LYS A 222 14.87 -9.15 -9.16
CA LYS A 222 15.28 -9.97 -8.01
C LYS A 222 16.52 -10.78 -8.30
N THR A 223 17.31 -11.09 -7.28
CA THR A 223 18.52 -11.92 -7.41
C THR A 223 18.21 -13.41 -7.41
N LEU A 224 19.17 -14.24 -7.81
CA LEU A 224 19.06 -15.69 -7.70
C LEU A 224 18.87 -16.16 -6.24
N GLU A 225 19.52 -15.49 -5.29
CA GLU A 225 19.35 -15.78 -3.86
C GLU A 225 17.93 -15.49 -3.38
N GLU A 226 17.38 -14.34 -3.74
CA GLU A 226 15.99 -13.98 -3.42
C GLU A 226 15.00 -14.97 -4.06
N ALA A 227 15.29 -15.42 -5.28
CA ALA A 227 14.53 -16.44 -5.96
C ALA A 227 14.59 -17.79 -5.23
N ALA A 228 15.78 -18.24 -4.84
CA ALA A 228 15.97 -19.49 -4.11
C ALA A 228 15.22 -19.48 -2.77
N SER A 229 15.34 -18.38 -2.02
CA SER A 229 14.60 -18.18 -0.77
C SER A 229 13.09 -18.24 -0.98
N ALA A 230 12.58 -17.56 -2.03
CA ALA A 230 11.15 -17.57 -2.35
C ALA A 230 10.66 -18.96 -2.80
N ALA A 231 11.50 -19.74 -3.47
CA ALA A 231 11.19 -21.11 -3.87
C ALA A 231 11.43 -22.15 -2.76
N GLY A 232 11.89 -21.75 -1.58
CA GLY A 232 12.16 -22.65 -0.45
C GLY A 232 13.37 -23.57 -0.65
N VAL A 233 14.33 -23.17 -1.48
CA VAL A 233 15.54 -23.95 -1.78
C VAL A 233 16.81 -23.17 -1.39
N ALA A 234 17.88 -23.89 -1.06
CA ALA A 234 19.16 -23.25 -0.76
C ALA A 234 19.73 -22.57 -2.04
N PRO A 235 20.25 -21.32 -1.95
CA PRO A 235 20.79 -20.58 -3.11
C PRO A 235 21.83 -21.38 -3.91
N LEU A 236 22.76 -22.04 -3.21
CA LEU A 236 23.77 -22.90 -3.83
C LEU A 236 23.16 -24.11 -4.56
N ALA A 237 22.07 -24.67 -4.05
CA ALA A 237 21.40 -25.81 -4.68
C ALA A 237 20.69 -25.37 -5.98
N LEU A 238 20.05 -24.20 -5.97
CA LEU A 238 19.44 -23.63 -7.19
C LEU A 238 20.51 -23.26 -8.23
N GLN A 239 21.61 -22.65 -7.80
CA GLN A 239 22.75 -22.35 -8.67
C GLN A 239 23.32 -23.61 -9.33
N GLN A 240 23.50 -24.69 -8.57
CA GLN A 240 23.96 -25.97 -9.10
C GLN A 240 22.96 -26.58 -10.09
N ALA A 241 21.66 -26.51 -9.80
CA ALA A 241 20.61 -27.00 -10.69
C ALA A 241 20.59 -26.24 -12.03
N LEU A 242 20.75 -24.91 -12.00
CA LEU A 242 20.88 -24.08 -13.20
C LEU A 242 22.13 -24.42 -14.00
N LYS A 243 23.27 -24.62 -13.32
CA LYS A 243 24.54 -25.01 -13.95
C LYS A 243 24.43 -26.37 -14.66
N GLN A 244 23.67 -27.33 -14.12
CA GLN A 244 23.41 -28.62 -14.77
C GLN A 244 22.60 -28.49 -16.07
N GLN A 245 21.80 -27.44 -16.21
CA GLN A 245 21.11 -27.09 -17.46
C GLN A 245 21.93 -26.19 -18.39
N GLY A 246 23.20 -25.94 -18.08
CA GLY A 246 24.07 -25.06 -18.86
C GLY A 246 23.77 -23.57 -18.66
N ILE A 247 23.06 -23.19 -17.59
CA ILE A 247 22.77 -21.80 -17.25
C ILE A 247 23.79 -21.32 -16.23
N GLU A 248 24.63 -20.37 -16.62
CA GLU A 248 25.57 -19.73 -15.69
C GLU A 248 24.86 -18.65 -14.87
N ALA A 249 24.94 -18.75 -13.54
CA ALA A 249 24.38 -17.79 -12.61
C ALA A 249 25.21 -17.71 -11.31
N SER A 250 25.27 -16.53 -10.71
CA SER A 250 25.75 -16.27 -9.35
C SER A 250 24.57 -15.96 -8.41
N PRO A 251 24.67 -16.22 -7.09
CA PRO A 251 23.61 -15.87 -6.12
C PRO A 251 23.19 -14.39 -6.16
N ASP A 252 24.14 -13.49 -6.42
CA ASP A 252 23.92 -12.04 -6.43
C ASP A 252 23.38 -11.50 -7.78
N ASP A 253 23.39 -12.32 -8.84
CA ASP A 253 22.97 -11.88 -10.17
C ASP A 253 21.45 -11.71 -10.22
N ARG A 254 20.98 -10.66 -10.89
CA ARG A 254 19.55 -10.48 -11.16
C ARG A 254 19.06 -11.50 -12.17
N LEU A 255 17.81 -11.96 -12.03
CA LEU A 255 17.19 -12.90 -12.96
C LEU A 255 17.07 -12.31 -14.38
N SER A 256 16.97 -10.99 -14.54
CA SER A 256 17.07 -10.34 -15.86
C SER A 256 18.43 -10.54 -16.52
N ASP A 257 19.48 -10.45 -15.71
CA ASP A 257 20.87 -10.44 -16.18
C ASP A 257 21.31 -11.88 -16.46
N ILE A 258 20.89 -12.83 -15.63
CA ILE A 258 21.06 -14.27 -15.87
C ILE A 258 20.36 -14.67 -17.17
N ALA A 259 19.10 -14.26 -17.38
CA ALA A 259 18.36 -14.60 -18.59
C ALA A 259 19.06 -14.04 -19.83
N SER A 260 19.43 -12.75 -19.79
CA SER A 260 20.14 -12.07 -20.89
C SER A 260 21.49 -12.73 -21.20
N LYS A 261 22.30 -13.05 -20.17
CA LYS A 261 23.61 -13.70 -20.33
C LYS A 261 23.50 -15.08 -20.98
N ASN A 262 22.40 -15.79 -20.73
CA ASN A 262 22.16 -17.13 -21.23
C ASN A 262 21.22 -17.15 -22.46
N GLY A 263 21.02 -16.00 -23.12
CA GLY A 263 20.29 -15.91 -24.39
C GLY A 263 18.81 -16.25 -24.29
N MET A 264 18.18 -15.99 -23.15
CA MET A 264 16.77 -16.27 -22.92
C MET A 264 16.03 -15.09 -22.27
N GLU A 265 14.70 -15.12 -22.37
CA GLU A 265 13.84 -14.11 -21.75
C GLU A 265 13.63 -14.41 -20.25
N THR A 266 13.46 -13.39 -19.42
CA THR A 266 13.26 -13.61 -17.97
C THR A 266 12.08 -14.54 -17.67
N PRO A 267 10.89 -14.43 -18.31
CA PRO A 267 9.81 -15.39 -18.10
C PRO A 267 10.17 -16.84 -18.44
N GLU A 268 11.02 -17.06 -19.45
CA GLU A 268 11.54 -18.39 -19.81
C GLU A 268 12.39 -18.96 -18.66
N LEU A 269 13.28 -18.15 -18.10
CA LEU A 269 14.11 -18.54 -16.94
C LEU A 269 13.25 -18.88 -15.71
N ILE A 270 12.23 -18.07 -15.40
CA ILE A 270 11.32 -18.32 -14.27
C ILE A 270 10.58 -19.65 -14.44
N ARG A 271 10.08 -19.96 -15.64
CA ARG A 271 9.42 -21.26 -15.91
C ARG A 271 10.35 -22.44 -15.66
N ARG A 272 11.63 -22.32 -16.04
CA ARG A 272 12.63 -23.38 -15.80
C ARG A 272 12.90 -23.54 -14.31
N ILE A 273 13.04 -22.46 -13.56
CA ILE A 273 13.23 -22.48 -12.10
C ILE A 273 12.03 -23.18 -11.42
N ASN A 274 10.80 -22.84 -11.83
CA ASN A 274 9.60 -23.49 -11.30
C ASN A 274 9.59 -24.99 -11.60
N ALA A 275 9.88 -25.41 -12.83
CA ALA A 275 9.94 -26.82 -13.19
C ALA A 275 11.01 -27.62 -12.41
N MET A 276 12.10 -26.97 -11.98
CA MET A 276 13.15 -27.59 -11.17
C MET A 276 12.76 -27.70 -9.69
N THR A 277 11.94 -26.78 -9.20
CA THR A 277 11.56 -26.67 -7.78
C THR A 277 10.28 -27.47 -7.48
N GLU A 278 9.41 -27.70 -8.47
CA GLU A 278 8.24 -28.58 -8.40
C GLU A 278 8.57 -30.08 -8.44
N LYS A 279 9.72 -30.47 -9.00
CA LYS A 279 10.12 -31.89 -9.15
C LYS A 279 10.75 -32.51 -7.89
N ARG A 280 10.67 -31.84 -6.74
CA ARG A 280 11.20 -32.30 -5.44
C ARG A 280 10.11 -32.55 -4.43
#